data_AF-A0A963A7W8-F1
#
_entry.id   AF-A0A963A7W8-F1
#
_cell.length_a   1.000
_cell.length_b   1.000
_cell.length_c   1.000
_cell.angle_alpha   90.00
_cell.angle_beta   90.00
_cell.angle_gamma   90.00
#
_symmetry.space_group_name_H-M   'P 1'
#
loop_
_entity.id
_entity.type
_entity.pdbx_description
1 polymer ?
#
loop_
_entity_poly.entity_id
_entity_poly.type
_entity_poly.pdbx_seq_one_letter_code
_entity_poly.pdbx_strand_id
1 'polypeptide(L)'
;MSDFMQQVLDSAATGSPPWLQDWQRAGRQRWQASTLPGRKTEQWKYTSLQGLQQRFVAANSGDVELSAAGVALPQLGGPRLVFVNGFYSPAQSSLESLPPGASLVRF
;
A
#
# COMPACT_ATOMS: atom_id res chain seq x y z
N MET A 1 -19.06 12.34 -7.66
CA MET A 1 -18.03 11.62 -6.87
C MET A 1 -17.64 12.51 -5.71
N SER A 2 -17.45 12.02 -4.49
CA SER A 2 -17.02 12.88 -3.38
C SER A 2 -15.57 13.33 -3.57
N ASP A 3 -15.21 14.50 -3.01
CA ASP A 3 -13.84 15.06 -3.09
C ASP A 3 -12.78 14.05 -2.64
N PHE A 4 -13.08 13.27 -1.60
CA PHE A 4 -12.22 12.20 -1.13
C PHE A 4 -11.95 11.12 -2.19
N MET A 5 -13.00 10.65 -2.88
CA MET A 5 -12.86 9.62 -3.92
C MET A 5 -12.04 10.13 -5.11
N GLN A 6 -12.15 11.42 -5.44
CA GLN A 6 -11.34 12.08 -6.47
C GLN A 6 -9.88 12.22 -6.03
N GLN A 7 -9.63 12.66 -4.80
CA GLN A 7 -8.28 12.78 -4.24
C GLN A 7 -7.49 11.46 -4.30
N VAL A 8 -8.15 10.31 -4.11
CA VAL A 8 -7.51 8.99 -4.26
C VAL A 8 -7.03 8.74 -5.68
N LEU A 9 -7.79 9.14 -6.69
CA LEU A 9 -7.39 9.01 -8.09
C LEU A 9 -6.23 9.93 -8.43
N ASP A 10 -6.26 11.16 -7.91
CA ASP A 10 -5.21 12.16 -8.13
C ASP A 10 -3.89 11.77 -7.45
N SER A 11 -3.97 11.08 -6.30
CA SER A 11 -2.81 10.59 -5.55
C SER A 11 -2.28 9.24 -6.06
N ALA A 12 -2.95 8.60 -7.03
CA ALA A 12 -2.56 7.29 -7.53
C ALA A 12 -1.21 7.36 -8.27
N ALA A 13 -0.35 6.36 -8.07
CA ALA A 13 0.95 6.29 -8.71
C ALA A 13 0.82 6.38 -10.25
N THR A 14 1.60 7.29 -10.85
CA THR A 14 1.64 7.54 -12.29
C THR A 14 2.65 6.68 -13.04
N GLY A 15 3.53 5.96 -12.33
CA GLY A 15 4.47 4.99 -12.89
C GLY A 15 4.12 3.57 -12.46
N SER A 16 3.94 2.68 -13.43
CA SER A 16 3.82 1.24 -13.17
C SER A 16 4.44 0.41 -14.28
N PRO A 17 5.07 -0.73 -13.92
CA PRO A 17 5.67 -1.62 -14.91
C PRO A 17 4.58 -2.15 -15.86
N PRO A 18 4.90 -2.46 -17.13
CA PRO A 18 3.91 -2.81 -18.15
C PRO A 18 2.92 -3.89 -17.73
N TRP A 19 3.38 -4.92 -17.01
CA TRP A 19 2.55 -6.02 -16.53
C TRP A 19 1.45 -5.58 -15.53
N LEU A 20 1.61 -4.45 -14.86
CA LEU A 20 0.69 -3.93 -13.84
C LEU A 20 -0.26 -2.85 -14.37
N GLN A 21 0.02 -2.29 -15.55
CA GLN A 21 -0.72 -1.14 -16.08
C GLN A 21 -2.20 -1.45 -16.30
N ASP A 22 -2.52 -2.62 -16.87
CA ASP A 22 -3.90 -3.02 -17.13
C ASP A 22 -4.70 -3.23 -15.84
N TRP A 23 -4.07 -3.84 -14.83
CA TRP A 23 -4.66 -4.01 -13.51
C TRP A 23 -4.94 -2.67 -12.82
N GLN A 24 -3.99 -1.74 -12.87
CA GLN A 24 -4.20 -0.40 -12.32
C GLN A 24 -5.27 0.38 -13.07
N ARG A 25 -5.33 0.27 -14.40
CA ARG A 25 -6.37 0.89 -15.22
C ARG A 25 -7.75 0.35 -14.83
N ALA A 26 -7.90 -0.96 -14.74
CA ALA A 26 -9.14 -1.60 -14.33
C ALA A 26 -9.53 -1.23 -12.89
N GLY A 27 -8.56 -1.17 -11.97
CA GLY A 27 -8.78 -0.73 -10.59
C GLY A 27 -9.29 0.71 -10.50
N ARG A 28 -8.66 1.65 -11.23
CA ARG A 28 -9.10 3.05 -11.30
C ARG A 28 -10.51 3.19 -11.87
N GLN A 29 -10.82 2.47 -12.94
CA GLN A 29 -12.17 2.48 -13.53
C GLN A 29 -13.23 1.95 -12.55
N ARG A 30 -12.95 0.84 -11.85
CA ARG A 30 -13.86 0.31 -10.83
C ARG A 30 -14.05 1.28 -9.67
N TRP A 31 -12.96 1.90 -9.20
CA TRP A 31 -13.02 2.92 -8.15
C TRP A 31 -13.88 4.11 -8.59
N GLN A 32 -13.69 4.59 -9.82
CA GLN A 32 -14.47 5.69 -10.38
C GLN A 32 -15.96 5.38 -10.49
N ALA A 33 -16.31 4.14 -10.80
CA ALA A 33 -17.69 3.69 -10.86
C ALA A 33 -18.30 3.38 -9.48
N SER A 34 -17.50 3.36 -8.41
CA SER A 34 -17.93 2.97 -7.07
C SER A 34 -18.42 4.15 -6.23
N THR A 35 -19.31 3.85 -5.29
CA THR A 35 -19.71 4.77 -4.23
C THR A 35 -19.18 4.29 -2.90
N LEU A 36 -18.81 5.22 -2.01
CA LEU A 36 -18.40 4.85 -0.66
C LEU A 36 -19.56 4.19 0.07
N PRO A 37 -19.34 3.03 0.72
CA PRO A 37 -20.36 2.43 1.54
C PRO A 37 -20.63 3.29 2.77
N GLY A 38 -21.88 3.26 3.23
CA GLY A 38 -22.32 3.96 4.43
C GLY A 38 -23.10 3.04 5.36
N ARG A 39 -23.73 3.62 6.38
CA ARG A 39 -24.51 2.85 7.38
C ARG A 39 -25.68 2.05 6.78
N LYS A 40 -26.14 2.41 5.58
CA LYS A 40 -27.18 1.70 4.82
C LYS A 40 -26.64 0.52 4.00
N THR A 41 -25.32 0.43 3.82
CA THR A 41 -24.69 -0.71 3.17
C THR A 41 -24.54 -1.81 4.22
N GLU A 42 -25.18 -2.97 4.01
CA GLU A 42 -25.27 -4.05 5.01
C GLU A 42 -23.92 -4.46 5.59
N GLN A 43 -22.93 -4.68 4.73
CA GLN A 43 -21.56 -5.06 5.13
C GLN A 43 -20.80 -3.98 5.92
N TRP A 44 -21.30 -2.73 5.96
CA TRP A 44 -20.65 -1.57 6.59
C TRP A 44 -21.50 -0.93 7.69
N LYS A 45 -22.62 -1.55 8.07
CA LYS A 45 -23.58 -1.01 9.06
C LYS A 45 -22.91 -0.58 10.37
N TYR A 46 -21.85 -1.30 10.77
CA TYR A 46 -21.12 -1.09 12.02
C TYR A 46 -19.67 -0.63 11.83
N THR A 47 -19.28 -0.30 10.60
CA THR A 47 -17.90 0.11 10.26
C THR A 47 -17.95 1.43 9.50
N SER A 48 -18.02 2.54 10.24
CA SER A 48 -18.09 3.87 9.61
C SER A 48 -16.79 4.21 8.89
N LEU A 49 -16.89 4.62 7.62
CA LEU A 49 -15.75 5.12 6.82
C LEU A 49 -15.53 6.64 6.94
N GLN A 50 -16.32 7.34 7.76
CA GLN A 50 -16.24 8.80 7.87
C GLN A 50 -14.84 9.28 8.30
N GLY A 51 -14.16 8.53 9.18
CA GLY A 51 -12.82 8.87 9.65
C GLY A 51 -11.74 8.84 8.56
N LEU A 52 -11.96 8.08 7.47
CA LEU A 52 -11.00 8.02 6.35
C LEU A 52 -11.13 9.19 5.38
N GLN A 53 -12.26 9.90 5.38
CA GLN A 53 -12.57 10.95 4.38
C GLN A 53 -11.84 12.28 4.66
N GLN A 54 -10.71 12.23 5.35
CA GLN A 54 -9.84 13.38 5.59
C GLN A 54 -8.87 13.55 4.42
N ARG A 55 -8.33 14.76 4.26
CA ARG A 55 -7.27 14.97 3.26
C ARG A 55 -6.02 14.20 3.69
N PHE A 56 -5.40 13.53 2.74
CA PHE A 56 -4.15 12.81 2.92
C PHE A 56 -3.15 13.16 1.82
N VAL A 57 -1.91 12.76 2.01
CA VAL A 57 -0.87 12.83 0.97
C VAL A 57 -0.29 11.43 0.78
N ALA A 58 0.13 11.12 -0.44
CA ALA A 58 0.91 9.92 -0.68
C ALA A 58 2.19 9.98 0.16
N ALA A 59 2.52 8.87 0.81
CA ALA A 59 3.74 8.78 1.59
C ALA A 59 4.96 8.85 0.66
N ASN A 60 6.04 9.45 1.14
CA ASN A 60 7.30 9.53 0.40
C ASN A 60 8.21 8.33 0.76
N SER A 61 9.19 8.07 -0.11
CA SER A 61 10.18 7.00 0.06
C SER A 61 11.27 7.34 1.06
N GLY A 62 10.99 8.18 2.06
CA GLY A 62 11.98 8.57 3.05
C GLY A 62 12.56 7.36 3.77
N ASP A 63 13.87 7.37 4.00
CA ASP A 63 14.58 6.35 4.78
C ASP A 63 14.25 6.55 6.27
N VAL A 64 13.06 6.09 6.67
CA VAL A 64 12.72 5.96 8.09
C VAL A 64 13.35 4.67 8.59
N GLU A 65 14.27 4.79 9.52
CA GLU A 65 14.81 3.65 10.26
C GLU A 65 13.75 3.12 11.24
N LEU A 66 13.44 1.83 11.16
CA LEU A 66 12.46 1.20 12.06
C LEU A 66 12.82 1.37 13.53
N SER A 67 14.11 1.38 13.86
CA SER A 67 14.60 1.65 15.23
C SER A 67 14.21 3.05 15.71
N ALA A 68 14.33 4.07 14.85
CA ALA A 68 13.90 5.43 15.15
C ALA A 68 12.38 5.55 15.28
N ALA A 69 11.62 4.68 14.59
CA ALA A 69 10.18 4.55 14.73
C ALA A 69 9.75 3.71 15.95
N GLY A 70 10.69 3.18 16.74
CA GLY A 70 10.39 2.31 17.89
C GLY A 70 9.83 0.95 17.50
N VAL A 71 10.01 0.52 16.25
CA VAL A 71 9.49 -0.74 15.73
C VAL A 71 10.55 -1.83 15.88
N ALA A 72 10.28 -2.79 16.75
CA ALA A 72 11.07 -4.02 16.86
C ALA A 72 10.54 -5.06 15.87
N LEU A 73 11.41 -5.56 14.99
CA LEU A 73 11.06 -6.62 14.05
C LEU A 73 11.08 -7.98 14.76
N PRO A 74 10.07 -8.85 14.53
CA PRO A 74 10.08 -10.20 15.08
C PRO A 74 11.18 -11.04 14.44
N GLN A 75 11.85 -11.85 15.25
CA GLN A 75 12.91 -12.76 14.82
C GLN A 75 12.30 -14.13 14.49
N LEU A 76 11.72 -14.23 13.29
CA LEU A 76 11.01 -15.43 12.83
C LEU A 76 11.93 -16.48 12.19
N GLY A 77 13.18 -16.13 11.93
CA GLY A 77 14.08 -16.90 11.06
C GLY A 77 13.70 -16.77 9.59
N GLY A 78 14.66 -16.97 8.69
CA GLY A 78 14.42 -16.89 7.25
C GLY A 78 14.50 -15.48 6.66
N PRO A 79 14.20 -15.35 5.36
CA PRO A 79 14.27 -14.08 4.65
C PRO A 79 13.16 -13.13 5.10
N ARG A 80 13.49 -11.85 5.21
CA ARG A 80 12.61 -10.75 5.62
C ARG A 80 12.66 -9.62 4.59
N LEU A 81 11.50 -9.25 4.07
CA LEU A 81 11.33 -8.08 3.21
C LEU A 81 10.62 -6.98 4.00
N VAL A 82 11.25 -5.81 4.11
CA VAL A 82 10.72 -4.64 4.81
C VAL A 82 10.23 -3.61 3.80
N PHE A 83 9.02 -3.10 4.02
CA PHE A 83 8.44 -2.01 3.28
C PHE A 83 8.11 -0.86 4.24
N VAL A 84 8.71 0.29 4.02
CA VAL A 84 8.48 1.51 4.80
C VAL A 84 7.67 2.45 3.91
N ASN A 85 6.52 2.91 4.38
CA ASN A 85 5.64 3.82 3.62
C ASN A 85 5.23 3.29 2.21
N GLY A 86 5.21 1.96 2.03
CA GLY A 86 4.92 1.32 0.74
C GLY A 86 6.13 1.10 -0.16
N PHE A 87 7.34 1.50 0.27
CA PHE A 87 8.59 1.35 -0.49
C PHE A 87 9.47 0.26 0.13
N TYR A 88 10.02 -0.63 -0.70
CA TYR A 88 10.97 -1.65 -0.24
C TYR A 88 12.24 -0.98 0.33
N SER A 89 12.60 -1.31 1.57
CA SER A 89 13.80 -0.84 2.27
C SER A 89 14.86 -1.95 2.28
N PRO A 90 15.91 -1.87 1.43
CA PRO A 90 16.95 -2.89 1.37
C PRO A 90 17.76 -2.96 2.67
N ALA A 91 18.05 -1.80 3.29
CA ALA A 91 18.88 -1.70 4.49
C ALA A 91 18.27 -2.43 5.71
N GLN A 92 16.94 -2.54 5.74
CA GLN A 92 16.20 -3.11 6.87
C GLN A 92 15.66 -4.52 6.54
N SER A 93 15.79 -4.94 5.28
CA SER A 93 15.49 -6.28 4.80
C SER A 93 16.67 -7.22 5.02
N SER A 94 16.40 -8.52 5.09
CA SER A 94 17.41 -9.57 5.11
C SER A 94 17.01 -10.65 4.12
N LEU A 95 17.91 -11.09 3.25
CA LEU A 95 17.69 -12.22 2.35
C LEU A 95 18.36 -13.50 2.86
N GLU A 96 18.72 -13.54 4.13
CA GLU A 96 19.29 -14.73 4.76
C GLU A 96 18.34 -15.93 4.63
N SER A 97 18.92 -17.11 4.42
CA SER A 97 18.16 -18.37 4.29
C SER A 97 17.09 -18.36 3.19
N LEU A 98 17.30 -17.57 2.13
CA LEU A 98 16.49 -17.66 0.91
C LEU A 98 16.59 -19.10 0.36
N PRO A 99 15.45 -19.77 0.06
CA PRO A 99 15.50 -21.15 -0.43
C PRO A 99 16.27 -21.28 -1.76
N PRO A 100 16.92 -22.42 -2.02
CA PRO A 100 17.52 -22.69 -3.33
C PRO A 100 16.50 -22.49 -4.47
N GLY A 101 16.89 -21.75 -5.51
CA GLY A 101 16.03 -21.44 -6.65
C GLY A 101 15.11 -20.22 -6.47
N ALA A 102 15.10 -19.57 -5.31
CA ALA A 102 14.40 -18.31 -5.10
C ALA A 102 15.31 -17.10 -5.40
N SER A 103 14.70 -16.03 -5.93
CA SER A 103 15.37 -14.74 -6.15
C SER A 103 14.40 -13.60 -5.87
N LEU A 104 14.88 -12.53 -5.23
CA LEU A 104 14.14 -11.28 -5.17
C LEU A 104 14.39 -10.47 -6.44
N VAL A 105 13.33 -10.09 -7.14
CA VAL A 105 13.39 -9.26 -8.35
C VAL A 105 12.59 -7.98 -8.11
N ARG A 106 13.16 -6.83 -8.47
CA ARG A 106 12.48 -5.52 -8.49
C ARG A 106 12.04 -5.20 -9.92
N PHE A 107 10.86 -4.61 -10.07
CA PHE A 107 10.26 -4.20 -11.35
C PHE A 107 9.85 -2.74 -11.29
#